data_AF-A0A2V7R5C9-F1
#
_entry.id   AF-A0A2V7R5C9-F1
#
_cell.length_a   1.000
_cell.length_b   1.000
_cell.length_c   1.000
_cell.angle_alpha   90.00
_cell.angle_beta   90.00
_cell.angle_gamma   90.00
#
_symmetry.space_group_name_H-M   'P 1'
#
loop_
_entity.id
_entity.type
_entity.pdbx_description
1 polymer ?
#
loop_
_entity_poly.entity_id
_entity_poly.type
_entity_poly.pdbx_seq_one_letter_code
_entity_poly.pdbx_strand_id
1 'polypeptide(L)'
;MPHLMFEWVLRRARTRWPNRAVSVEPVPGDFPAPYDRPGANHTRFVSFADWICPTHCIEPALCPAIGAPRTWEMADAVRELAERLRAGGRPVSGPALFVCKHHVFGVGMFAADAVRAGDRLVQEAGSESAPAEILVGTISSCHGALNLLTLGRAP
;
A
#
# COMPACT_ATOMS: atom_id res chain seq x y z
N MET A 1 10.86 -5.96 -0.45
CA MET A 1 10.77 -4.70 0.33
C MET A 1 10.04 -5.00 1.63
N PRO A 2 10.62 -4.72 2.81
CA PRO A 2 9.94 -4.95 4.07
C PRO A 2 8.76 -3.96 4.18
N HIS A 3 7.57 -4.46 4.51
CA HIS A 3 6.34 -3.66 4.57
C HIS A 3 6.23 -2.91 5.91
N LEU A 4 7.30 -2.22 6.31
CA LEU A 4 7.47 -1.64 7.65
C LEU A 4 6.40 -0.61 7.99
N MET A 5 5.94 0.16 7.01
CA MET A 5 4.91 1.18 7.25
C MET A 5 3.55 0.56 7.56
N PHE A 6 3.22 -0.59 6.97
CA PHE A 6 2.02 -1.33 7.35
C PHE A 6 2.14 -1.89 8.75
N GLU A 7 3.27 -2.52 9.10
CA GLU A 7 3.53 -3.00 10.46
C GLU A 7 3.40 -1.88 11.51
N TRP A 8 3.89 -0.69 11.18
CA TRP A 8 3.73 0.50 12.03
C TRP A 8 2.27 0.92 12.18
N VAL A 9 1.51 1.01 11.08
CA VAL A 9 0.06 1.33 11.13
C VAL A 9 -0.72 0.27 11.92
N LEU A 10 -0.45 -1.01 11.69
CA LEU A 10 -1.12 -2.12 12.37
C LEU A 10 -0.91 -2.05 13.88
N ARG A 11 0.34 -1.81 14.32
CA ARG A 11 0.65 -1.62 15.74
C ARG A 11 -0.08 -0.41 16.31
N ARG A 12 -0.09 0.72 15.60
CA ARG A 12 -0.83 1.92 16.02
C ARG A 12 -2.33 1.69 16.13
N ALA A 13 -2.93 0.97 15.18
CA ALA A 13 -4.34 0.61 15.22
C ALA A 13 -4.67 -0.23 16.45
N ARG A 14 -3.87 -1.27 16.73
CA ARG A 14 -4.04 -2.13 17.92
C ARG A 14 -3.91 -1.35 19.24
N THR A 15 -2.96 -0.41 19.32
CA THR A 15 -2.80 0.45 20.50
C THR A 15 -3.95 1.44 20.64
N ARG A 16 -4.44 2.00 19.53
CA ARG A 16 -5.51 3.01 19.50
C ARG A 16 -6.87 2.42 19.85
N TRP A 17 -7.15 1.19 19.42
CA TRP A 17 -8.43 0.52 19.67
C TRP A 17 -8.23 -0.86 20.31
N PRO A 18 -7.86 -0.92 21.60
CA PRO A 18 -7.63 -2.19 22.29
C PRO A 18 -8.90 -3.06 22.38
N ASN A 19 -10.08 -2.44 22.27
CA ASN A 19 -11.38 -3.11 22.36
C ASN A 19 -12.06 -3.30 20.98
N ARG A 20 -11.31 -3.26 19.88
CA ARG A 20 -11.83 -3.58 18.53
C ARG A 20 -11.10 -4.79 17.96
N ALA A 21 -11.79 -5.55 17.11
CA ALA A 21 -11.14 -6.56 16.29
C ALA A 21 -10.26 -5.85 15.25
N VAL A 22 -8.95 -6.06 15.32
CA VAL A 22 -7.96 -5.55 14.35
C VAL A 22 -7.27 -6.74 13.68
N SER A 23 -7.65 -7.04 12.43
CA SER A 23 -7.07 -8.14 11.65
C SER A 23 -6.44 -7.66 10.35
N VAL A 24 -5.82 -8.60 9.63
CA VAL A 24 -5.20 -8.38 8.33
C VAL A 24 -5.79 -9.42 7.40
N GLU A 25 -6.36 -8.96 6.30
CA GLU A 25 -6.98 -9.85 5.31
C GLU A 25 -6.19 -9.83 3.98
N PRO A 26 -6.34 -10.86 3.14
CA PRO A 26 -5.84 -10.83 1.76
C PRO A 26 -6.38 -9.61 1.00
N VAL A 27 -5.52 -8.93 0.24
CA VAL A 27 -5.94 -7.86 -0.69
C VAL A 27 -6.66 -8.50 -1.89
N PRO A 28 -7.98 -8.29 -2.06
CA PRO A 28 -8.74 -8.98 -3.09
C PRO A 28 -8.73 -8.23 -4.42
N GLY A 29 -9.37 -8.84 -5.43
CA GLY A 29 -9.54 -8.29 -6.76
C GLY A 29 -8.29 -8.42 -7.63
N ASP A 30 -8.46 -8.17 -8.93
CA ASP A 30 -7.37 -8.24 -9.89
C ASP A 30 -6.51 -6.97 -9.83
N PHE A 31 -5.20 -7.16 -10.02
CA PHE A 31 -4.23 -6.07 -10.09
C PHE A 31 -3.51 -6.14 -11.44
N PRO A 32 -3.49 -5.05 -12.23
CA PRO A 32 -3.00 -5.07 -13.60
C PRO A 32 -1.46 -4.97 -13.64
N ALA A 33 -0.77 -5.85 -12.93
CA ALA A 33 0.68 -5.94 -12.92
C ALA A 33 1.15 -7.32 -13.37
N PRO A 34 2.21 -7.42 -14.19
CA PRO A 34 2.75 -8.69 -14.67
C PRO A 34 3.27 -9.56 -13.53
N TYR A 35 3.79 -8.95 -12.47
CA TYR A 35 4.09 -9.66 -11.23
C TYR A 35 3.03 -9.36 -10.17
N ASP A 36 2.37 -10.41 -9.69
CA ASP A 36 1.40 -10.35 -8.62
C ASP A 36 1.42 -11.67 -7.84
N ARG A 37 1.91 -11.64 -6.59
CA ARG A 37 2.11 -12.82 -5.77
C ARG A 37 1.66 -12.60 -4.33
N PRO A 38 0.97 -13.57 -3.71
CA PRO A 38 0.77 -13.56 -2.27
C PRO A 38 2.10 -13.84 -1.56
N GLY A 39 2.24 -13.28 -0.37
CA GLY A 39 3.35 -13.49 0.55
C GLY A 39 2.87 -13.86 1.95
N ALA A 40 3.79 -13.88 2.90
CA ALA A 40 3.47 -14.11 4.31
C ALA A 40 2.58 -12.98 4.88
N ASN A 41 1.81 -13.29 5.92
CA ASN A 41 0.94 -12.34 6.64
C ASN A 41 -0.02 -11.59 5.72
N HIS A 42 -0.59 -12.28 4.72
CA HIS A 42 -1.52 -11.74 3.73
C HIS A 42 -0.97 -10.57 2.89
N THR A 43 0.34 -10.34 2.91
CA THR A 43 0.97 -9.33 2.05
C THR A 43 0.81 -9.74 0.59
N ARG A 44 0.35 -8.83 -0.27
CA ARG A 44 0.36 -9.01 -1.72
C ARG A 44 1.50 -8.21 -2.31
N PHE A 45 2.40 -8.87 -3.02
CA PHE A 45 3.54 -8.24 -3.69
C PHE A 45 3.21 -8.05 -5.16
N VAL A 46 3.28 -6.81 -5.63
CA VAL A 46 2.97 -6.43 -7.01
C VAL A 46 4.14 -5.69 -7.66
N SER A 47 4.33 -5.89 -8.96
CA SER A 47 5.33 -5.13 -9.72
C SER A 47 5.01 -5.04 -11.21
N PHE A 48 5.27 -3.85 -11.76
CA PHE A 48 5.27 -3.61 -13.21
C PHE A 48 6.54 -4.09 -13.93
N ALA A 49 7.60 -4.42 -13.19
CA ALA A 49 8.80 -5.02 -13.73
C ALA A 49 8.74 -6.54 -13.51
N ASP A 50 8.52 -7.30 -14.58
CA ASP A 50 8.70 -8.75 -14.62
C ASP A 50 10.13 -9.16 -15.00
N TRP A 51 11.04 -8.19 -15.05
CA TRP A 51 12.48 -8.32 -15.25
C TRP A 51 13.27 -7.85 -14.02
N ILE A 52 14.59 -8.07 -14.06
CA ILE A 52 15.52 -7.56 -13.05
C ILE A 52 16.04 -6.18 -13.48
N CYS A 53 15.72 -5.15 -12.69
CA CYS A 53 16.24 -3.79 -12.90
C CYS A 53 17.73 -3.69 -12.50
N PRO A 54 18.47 -2.69 -13.03
CA PRO A 54 19.79 -2.35 -12.52
C PRO A 54 19.76 -2.08 -11.01
N THR A 55 20.80 -2.50 -10.28
CA THR A 55 20.86 -2.41 -8.80
C THR A 55 20.68 -0.99 -8.26
N HIS A 56 21.08 0.02 -9.04
CA HIS A 56 21.00 1.44 -8.69
C HIS A 56 19.80 2.15 -9.36
N CYS A 57 18.80 1.40 -9.82
CA CYS A 57 17.59 1.98 -10.39
C CYS A 57 16.89 2.85 -9.34
N ILE A 58 16.80 4.15 -9.62
CA ILE A 58 16.08 5.13 -8.79
C ILE A 58 14.64 5.33 -9.25
N GLU A 59 14.17 4.46 -10.14
CA GLU A 59 12.88 4.56 -10.81
C GLU A 59 12.69 5.90 -11.52
N PRO A 60 13.59 6.26 -12.47
CA PRO A 60 13.46 7.48 -13.26
C PRO A 60 12.29 7.41 -14.25
N ALA A 61 11.88 8.58 -14.76
CA ALA A 61 10.84 8.69 -15.79
C ALA A 61 11.20 7.94 -17.08
N LEU A 62 12.48 7.87 -17.48
CA LEU A 62 12.97 7.01 -18.57
C LEU A 62 13.49 5.70 -17.98
N CYS A 63 12.78 4.60 -18.19
CA CYS A 63 13.16 3.32 -17.58
C CYS A 63 14.42 2.76 -18.26
N PRO A 64 15.49 2.44 -17.50
CA PRO A 64 16.74 1.94 -18.08
C PRO A 64 16.62 0.51 -18.63
N ALA A 65 15.65 -0.28 -18.16
CA ALA A 65 15.48 -1.66 -18.60
C ALA A 65 14.79 -1.75 -19.98
N ILE A 66 13.80 -0.89 -20.24
CA ILE A 66 13.06 -0.90 -21.51
C ILE A 66 13.51 0.21 -22.48
N GLY A 67 14.37 1.13 -22.03
CA GLY A 67 14.88 2.23 -22.86
C GLY A 67 13.81 3.25 -23.28
N ALA A 68 12.69 3.33 -22.57
CA ALA A 68 11.52 4.13 -22.94
C ALA A 68 10.88 4.80 -21.71
N PRO A 69 10.05 5.85 -21.91
CA PRO A 69 9.33 6.48 -20.80
C PRO A 69 8.49 5.45 -20.05
N ARG A 70 8.54 5.52 -18.72
CA ARG A 70 7.64 4.78 -17.84
C ARG A 70 6.22 5.31 -18.04
N THR A 71 5.28 4.41 -18.28
CA THR A 71 3.86 4.73 -18.48
C THR A 71 2.97 4.29 -17.32
N TRP A 72 3.57 3.92 -16.18
CA TRP A 72 2.89 3.42 -15.00
C TRP A 72 3.33 4.13 -13.73
N GLU A 73 2.43 4.16 -12.74
CA GLU A 73 2.71 4.54 -11.36
C GLU A 73 1.93 3.59 -10.43
N MET A 74 2.64 2.92 -9.51
CA MET A 74 2.01 2.00 -8.55
C MET A 74 0.94 2.69 -7.69
N ALA A 75 1.15 3.97 -7.36
CA ALA A 75 0.19 4.72 -6.57
C ALA A 75 -1.18 4.82 -7.27
N ASP A 76 -1.17 4.98 -8.59
CA ASP A 76 -2.40 5.12 -9.38
C ASP A 76 -3.11 3.78 -9.48
N ALA A 77 -2.40 2.69 -9.78
CA ALA A 77 -2.98 1.35 -9.82
C ALA A 77 -3.57 0.91 -8.46
N VAL A 78 -2.96 1.29 -7.33
CA VAL A 78 -3.50 0.98 -5.99
C VAL A 78 -4.72 1.84 -5.67
N ARG A 79 -4.77 3.11 -6.11
CA ARG A 79 -5.98 3.94 -5.99
C ARG A 79 -7.13 3.38 -6.81
N GLU A 80 -6.87 3.01 -8.05
CA GLU A 80 -7.86 2.37 -8.92
C GLU A 80 -8.38 1.05 -8.33
N LEU A 81 -7.50 0.24 -7.72
CA LEU A 81 -7.94 -0.96 -6.99
C LEU A 81 -8.91 -0.59 -5.86
N ALA A 82 -8.55 0.38 -5.01
CA ALA A 82 -9.43 0.82 -3.92
C ALA A 82 -10.78 1.34 -4.44
N GLU A 83 -10.79 2.07 -5.55
CA GLU A 83 -12.00 2.54 -6.22
C GLU A 83 -12.87 1.39 -6.72
N ARG A 84 -12.28 0.39 -7.40
CA ARG A 84 -13.01 -0.81 -7.84
C ARG A 84 -13.61 -1.58 -6.67
N LEU A 85 -12.87 -1.73 -5.57
CA LEU A 85 -13.36 -2.41 -4.38
C LEU A 85 -14.54 -1.66 -3.74
N ARG A 86 -14.47 -0.31 -3.68
CA ARG A 86 -15.58 0.54 -3.21
C ARG A 86 -16.79 0.43 -4.13
N ALA A 87 -16.59 0.50 -5.44
CA ALA A 87 -17.66 0.35 -6.43
C ALA A 87 -18.33 -1.05 -6.35
N GLY A 88 -17.57 -2.07 -5.94
CA GLY A 88 -18.08 -3.40 -5.63
C GLY A 88 -18.78 -3.53 -4.26
N GLY A 89 -19.00 -2.43 -3.54
CA GLY A 89 -19.77 -2.40 -2.28
C GLY A 89 -18.95 -2.70 -1.02
N ARG A 90 -17.61 -2.80 -1.10
CA ARG A 90 -16.78 -3.01 0.09
C ARG A 90 -16.53 -1.69 0.83
N PRO A 91 -16.50 -1.70 2.18
CA PRO A 91 -16.28 -0.50 3.00
C PRO A 91 -14.79 -0.12 3.07
N VAL A 92 -14.14 0.00 1.90
CA VAL A 92 -12.71 0.33 1.80
C VAL A 92 -12.50 1.83 1.90
N SER A 93 -11.82 2.29 2.96
CA SER A 93 -11.26 3.63 3.07
C SER A 93 -9.88 3.72 2.43
N GLY A 94 -9.56 4.90 1.90
CA GLY A 94 -8.26 5.22 1.34
C GLY A 94 -8.08 4.89 -0.15
N PRO A 95 -6.83 4.62 -0.58
CA PRO A 95 -5.78 3.93 0.17
C PRO A 95 -4.83 4.81 1.00
N ALA A 96 -4.22 4.22 2.05
CA ALA A 96 -3.08 4.79 2.76
C ALA A 96 -1.76 4.37 2.07
N LEU A 97 -1.15 5.30 1.34
CA LEU A 97 0.04 5.03 0.53
C LEU A 97 1.30 5.66 1.11
N PHE A 98 2.25 4.81 1.45
CA PHE A 98 3.61 5.20 1.84
C PHE A 98 4.51 5.01 0.64
N VAL A 99 4.70 6.09 -0.13
CA VAL A 99 5.50 6.08 -1.36
C VAL A 99 6.96 6.36 -1.01
N CYS A 100 7.82 5.38 -1.24
CA CYS A 100 9.26 5.53 -1.13
C CYS A 100 9.77 6.25 -2.38
N LYS A 101 10.38 7.42 -2.18
CA LYS A 101 11.03 8.19 -3.24
C LYS A 101 12.48 8.44 -2.90
N HIS A 102 13.35 8.45 -3.91
CA HIS A 102 14.74 8.83 -3.72
C HIS A 102 14.84 10.35 -3.61
N HIS A 103 15.35 10.84 -2.48
CA HIS A 103 15.52 12.28 -2.24
C HIS A 103 16.94 12.76 -2.45
N VAL A 104 17.95 11.93 -2.12
CA VAL A 104 19.37 12.22 -2.32
C VAL A 104 20.10 10.94 -2.66
N PHE A 105 21.03 10.97 -3.63
CA PHE A 105 22.00 9.90 -3.94
C PHE A 105 21.57 8.44 -3.66
N GLY A 106 20.41 8.01 -4.19
CA GLY A 106 19.94 6.62 -4.03
C GLY A 106 19.32 6.28 -2.67
N VAL A 107 19.16 7.26 -1.77
CA VAL A 107 18.51 7.11 -0.47
C VAL A 107 17.01 7.29 -0.61
N GLY A 108 16.28 6.18 -0.50
CA GLY A 108 14.82 6.14 -0.47
C GLY A 108 14.25 6.61 0.88
N MET A 109 13.21 7.44 0.83
CA MET A 109 12.54 7.96 2.02
C MET A 109 11.02 8.04 1.79
N PHE A 110 10.26 8.04 2.88
CA PHE A 110 8.85 8.42 2.89
C PHE A 110 8.73 9.88 3.33
N ALA A 111 7.90 10.65 2.63
CA ALA A 111 7.61 12.01 3.06
C ALA A 111 6.82 11.99 4.38
N ALA A 112 7.27 12.76 5.37
CA ALA A 112 6.69 12.72 6.72
C ALA A 112 5.22 13.16 6.76
N ASP A 113 4.82 14.07 5.87
CA ASP A 113 3.43 14.48 5.68
C ASP A 113 2.57 13.33 5.15
N ALA A 114 3.06 12.56 4.17
CA ALA A 114 2.39 11.36 3.67
C ALA A 114 2.26 10.30 4.77
N VAL A 115 3.29 10.12 5.60
CA VAL A 115 3.23 9.21 6.75
C VAL A 115 2.11 9.60 7.73
N ARG A 116 2.06 10.90 8.09
CA ARG A 116 1.02 11.44 8.98
C ARG A 116 -0.37 11.37 8.36
N ALA A 117 -0.48 11.62 7.05
CA ALA A 117 -1.74 11.52 6.32
C ALA A 117 -2.27 10.07 6.30
N GLY A 118 -1.39 9.08 6.10
CA GLY A 118 -1.76 7.66 6.15
C GLY A 118 -2.28 7.22 7.53
N ASP A 119 -1.61 7.59 8.62
CA ASP A 119 -2.11 7.26 9.97
C ASP A 119 -3.42 7.99 10.31
N ARG A 120 -3.56 9.25 9.89
CA ARG A 120 -4.80 10.00 10.07
C ARG A 120 -5.96 9.36 9.32
N LEU A 121 -5.74 8.89 8.09
CA LEU A 121 -6.75 8.18 7.32
C LEU A 121 -7.22 6.91 8.04
N VAL A 122 -6.29 6.13 8.58
CA VAL A 122 -6.62 4.93 9.36
C VAL A 122 -7.41 5.31 10.61
N GLN A 123 -6.99 6.39 11.30
CA GLN A 123 -7.69 6.91 12.47
C GLN A 123 -9.12 7.34 12.15
N GLU A 124 -9.33 8.06 11.06
CA GLU A 124 -10.65 8.53 10.60
C GLU A 124 -11.54 7.33 10.24
N ALA A 125 -11.03 6.38 9.44
CA ALA A 125 -11.76 5.16 9.09
C ALA A 125 -12.16 4.32 10.30
N GLY A 126 -11.28 4.24 11.32
CA GLY A 126 -11.54 3.53 12.57
C GLY A 126 -12.28 4.34 13.64
N SER A 127 -12.67 5.59 13.38
CA SER A 127 -13.39 6.42 14.36
C SER A 127 -14.87 6.05 14.46
N GLU A 128 -15.42 5.49 13.39
CA GLU A 128 -16.80 5.01 13.33
C GLU A 128 -16.94 3.64 14.01
N SER A 129 -18.14 3.35 14.53
CA SER A 129 -18.47 2.06 15.13
C SER A 129 -18.70 0.96 14.08
N ALA A 130 -18.85 1.35 12.81
CA ALA A 130 -18.99 0.44 11.69
C ALA A 130 -17.67 -0.30 11.39
N PRO A 131 -17.74 -1.50 10.79
CA PRO A 131 -16.56 -2.16 10.23
C PRO A 131 -15.93 -1.30 9.13
N ALA A 132 -14.60 -1.20 9.14
CA ALA A 132 -13.84 -0.48 8.12
C ALA A 132 -12.72 -1.36 7.56
N GLU A 133 -12.46 -1.22 6.27
CA GLU A 133 -11.32 -1.81 5.60
C GLU A 133 -10.41 -0.70 5.10
N ILE A 134 -9.10 -0.84 5.25
CA ILE A 134 -8.12 0.16 4.80
C ILE A 134 -7.09 -0.54 3.93
N LEU A 135 -7.03 -0.17 2.66
CA LEU A 135 -5.97 -0.62 1.77
C LEU A 135 -4.69 0.17 2.10
N VAL A 136 -3.65 -0.55 2.49
CA VAL A 136 -2.36 0.04 2.88
C VAL A 136 -1.29 -0.43 1.91
N GLY A 137 -0.51 0.52 1.38
CA GLY A 137 0.60 0.22 0.48
C GLY A 137 1.90 0.82 0.96
N THR A 138 2.96 0.02 1.03
CA THR A 138 4.34 0.53 0.96
C THR A 138 4.79 0.30 -0.47
N ILE A 139 5.02 1.38 -1.21
CA ILE A 139 5.17 1.33 -2.66
C ILE A 139 6.31 2.23 -3.12
N SER A 140 6.83 1.95 -4.30
CA SER A 140 7.59 2.89 -5.12
C SER A 140 6.77 3.22 -6.37
N SER A 141 7.38 3.72 -7.45
CA SER A 141 6.69 3.84 -8.75
C SER A 141 6.48 2.48 -9.43
N CYS A 142 7.40 1.52 -9.23
CA CYS A 142 7.40 0.23 -9.94
C CYS A 142 6.95 -0.98 -9.10
N HIS A 143 7.11 -0.93 -7.77
CA HIS A 143 6.89 -2.08 -6.88
C HIS A 143 5.98 -1.73 -5.71
N GLY A 144 5.24 -2.72 -5.20
CA GLY A 144 4.38 -2.54 -4.05
C GLY A 144 4.29 -3.77 -3.16
N ALA A 145 4.24 -3.52 -1.85
CA ALA A 145 3.73 -4.45 -0.85
C ALA A 145 2.41 -3.88 -0.34
N LEU A 146 1.33 -4.67 -0.42
CA LEU A 146 -0.02 -4.25 -0.12
C LEU A 146 -0.62 -5.18 0.95
N ASN A 147 -1.35 -4.60 1.89
CA ASN A 147 -2.19 -5.33 2.85
C ASN A 147 -3.55 -4.65 3.00
N LEU A 148 -4.55 -5.45 3.38
CA LEU A 148 -5.85 -4.93 3.78
C LEU A 148 -5.95 -4.99 5.31
N LEU A 149 -5.98 -3.82 5.95
CA LEU A 149 -6.25 -3.70 7.38
C LEU A 149 -7.76 -3.70 7.60
N THR A 150 -8.25 -4.50 8.54
CA THR A 150 -9.67 -4.57 8.90
C THR A 150 -9.85 -4.13 10.35
N LEU A 151 -10.83 -3.26 10.56
CA LEU A 151 -11.25 -2.76 11.87
C LEU A 151 -12.71 -3.15 12.10
N GLY A 152 -12.95 -4.22 12.84
CA GLY A 152 -14.29 -4.70 13.18
C GLY A 152 -14.83 -4.11 14.49
N ARG A 153 -16.04 -4.55 14.86
CA ARG A 153 -16.51 -4.43 16.25
C ARG A 153 -15.77 -5.47 17.10
N ALA A 154 -15.63 -5.23 18.41
CA ALA A 154 -15.18 -6.28 19.32
C ALA A 154 -16.11 -7.50 19.19
N PRO A 155 -15.58 -8.73 19.29
CA PRO A 155 -16.41 -9.92 19.47
C PRO A 155 -17.27 -9.83 20.74
#